data_AF-A0A1H0K3F8-F1
#
_entry.id   AF-A0A1H0K3F8-F1
#
_cell.length_a   1.000
_cell.length_b   1.000
_cell.length_c   1.000
_cell.angle_alpha   90.00
_cell.angle_beta   90.00
_cell.angle_gamma   90.00
#
_symmetry.space_group_name_H-M   'P 1'
#
loop_
_entity.id
_entity.type
_entity.pdbx_description
1 polymer ?
#
loop_
_entity_poly.entity_id
_entity_poly.type
_entity_poly.pdbx_seq_one_letter_code
_entity_poly.pdbx_strand_id
1 'polypeptide(L)'
;MTASVARLAVTPRPKDDISQIRQRGNSLQVSVFAGTDPIAGKRLYLSDSTTDPAEAKRIRAKFRAQVAEQRSARTKATFRHTIDEWLKVHEIEETTRQSYDMYVRLYIGPALGKSPAGKITARVLEQFYAHLRRCARLCDGKPFVEHVQEGPHECRTVKHRRPPGRMPAAGYPPHDCADKGCRVIECKPHECTRLSNSTILKIHFMISGALAAALRWEWIVSNPAEVAQKPRQPIPQPNPPTVEQAGQILAAAWEQDEDRGTLVWLVMVTGLRRAEVLGLRWSHFDLKGRTLKVQRNYLFSHEPSRDRPYHPDA
;
A
#
# COMPACT_ATOMS: atom_id res chain seq x y z
N MET A 1 46.67 -57.75 -10.16
CA MET A 1 46.29 -56.58 -9.33
C MET A 1 46.13 -55.38 -10.27
N THR A 2 44.90 -55.07 -10.68
CA THR A 2 44.59 -53.92 -11.54
C THR A 2 43.69 -52.99 -10.74
N ALA A 3 44.26 -51.88 -10.26
CA ALA A 3 43.55 -50.87 -9.49
C ALA A 3 42.66 -50.05 -10.42
N SER A 4 41.35 -50.21 -10.28
CA SER A 4 40.32 -49.43 -10.96
C SER A 4 40.21 -48.05 -10.29
N VAL A 5 40.47 -46.99 -11.05
CA VAL A 5 40.35 -45.60 -10.60
C VAL A 5 38.86 -45.26 -10.52
N ALA A 6 38.33 -45.20 -9.30
CA ALA A 6 36.97 -44.75 -9.04
C ALA A 6 36.81 -43.28 -9.47
N ARG A 7 35.99 -43.03 -10.49
CA ARG A 7 35.53 -41.68 -10.85
C ARG A 7 34.69 -41.14 -9.69
N LEU A 8 35.17 -40.08 -9.05
CA LEU A 8 34.41 -39.28 -8.11
C LEU A 8 33.09 -38.83 -8.78
N ALA A 9 31.97 -39.30 -8.24
CA ALA A 9 30.64 -38.88 -8.65
C ALA A 9 30.49 -37.38 -8.38
N VAL A 10 30.43 -36.58 -9.46
CA VAL A 10 30.04 -35.18 -9.39
C VAL A 10 28.58 -35.15 -8.95
N THR A 11 28.33 -34.65 -7.73
CA THR A 11 26.97 -34.48 -7.22
C THR A 11 26.18 -33.54 -8.13
N PRO A 12 24.92 -33.87 -8.47
CA PRO A 12 24.13 -33.06 -9.37
C PRO A 12 23.86 -31.69 -8.74
N ARG A 13 24.12 -30.64 -9.53
CA ARG A 13 23.98 -29.23 -9.15
C ARG A 13 22.52 -28.93 -8.77
N PRO A 14 22.22 -28.33 -7.60
CA PRO A 14 20.85 -27.97 -7.23
C PRO A 14 20.22 -27.02 -8.27
N LYS A 15 19.00 -27.32 -8.73
CA LYS A 15 18.29 -26.59 -9.81
C LYS A 15 18.11 -25.07 -9.58
N ASP A 16 18.31 -24.58 -8.35
CA ASP A 16 18.07 -23.18 -7.96
C ASP A 16 19.32 -22.36 -7.58
N ASP A 17 20.53 -22.93 -7.73
CA ASP A 17 21.80 -22.29 -7.36
C ASP A 17 22.47 -21.62 -8.58
N ILE A 18 21.82 -20.56 -9.08
CA ILE A 18 22.34 -19.72 -10.16
C ILE A 18 23.33 -18.72 -9.57
N SER A 19 24.47 -19.22 -9.11
CA SER A 19 25.62 -18.40 -8.75
C SER A 19 26.67 -18.44 -9.85
N GLN A 20 27.12 -17.28 -10.33
CA GLN A 20 28.10 -17.13 -11.39
C GLN A 20 29.24 -16.20 -10.95
N ILE A 21 30.47 -16.55 -11.31
CA ILE A 21 31.62 -15.64 -11.28
C ILE A 21 31.97 -15.38 -12.73
N ARG A 22 31.92 -14.12 -13.17
CA ARG A 22 32.20 -13.68 -14.54
C ARG A 22 33.39 -12.74 -14.53
N GLN A 23 34.38 -13.01 -15.37
CA GLN A 23 35.50 -12.09 -15.58
C GLN A 23 35.07 -10.90 -16.43
N ARG A 24 35.35 -9.68 -15.96
CA ARG A 24 35.18 -8.40 -16.67
C ARG A 24 36.51 -7.64 -16.63
N GLY A 25 37.32 -7.79 -17.68
CA GLY A 25 38.67 -7.23 -17.71
C GLY A 25 39.52 -7.78 -16.55
N ASN A 26 40.03 -6.89 -15.70
CA ASN A 26 40.84 -7.24 -14.52
C ASN A 26 40.02 -7.56 -13.26
N SER A 27 38.68 -7.47 -13.29
CA SER A 27 37.84 -7.80 -12.14
C SER A 27 36.97 -9.04 -12.36
N LEU A 28 36.67 -9.73 -11.27
CA LEU A 28 35.78 -10.86 -11.17
C LEU A 28 34.46 -10.38 -10.56
N GLN A 29 33.40 -10.38 -11.37
CA GLN A 29 32.05 -10.08 -10.92
C GLN A 29 31.40 -11.36 -10.38
N VAL A 30 31.06 -11.38 -9.10
CA VAL A 30 30.29 -12.42 -8.44
C VAL A 30 28.82 -12.06 -8.50
N SER A 31 27.95 -13.00 -8.86
CA SER A 31 26.50 -12.83 -8.87
C SER A 31 25.82 -14.08 -8.31
N VAL A 32 24.86 -13.92 -7.40
CA VAL A 32 24.07 -15.00 -6.78
C VAL A 32 22.59 -14.69 -6.88
N PHE A 33 21.81 -15.60 -7.45
CA PHE A 33 20.36 -15.43 -7.58
C PHE A 33 19.65 -15.37 -6.23
N ALA A 34 19.01 -14.25 -5.96
CA ALA A 34 18.30 -13.95 -4.70
C ALA A 34 16.80 -14.27 -4.75
N GLY A 35 16.21 -14.40 -5.94
CA GLY A 35 14.78 -14.68 -6.11
C GLY A 35 14.16 -13.94 -7.30
N THR A 36 12.83 -13.89 -7.38
CA THR A 36 12.11 -13.14 -8.42
C THR A 36 11.36 -11.98 -7.76
N ASP A 37 11.43 -10.81 -8.39
CA ASP A 37 10.69 -9.61 -8.02
C ASP A 37 9.18 -9.88 -8.13
N PRO A 38 8.41 -9.78 -7.04
CA PRO A 38 6.97 -10.10 -7.08
C PRO A 38 6.14 -9.02 -7.78
N ILE A 39 6.71 -7.84 -8.00
CA ILE A 39 6.02 -6.70 -8.62
C ILE A 39 6.37 -6.63 -10.10
N ALA A 40 7.66 -6.77 -10.44
CA ALA A 40 8.13 -6.65 -11.83
C ALA A 40 8.31 -7.99 -12.55
N GLY A 41 8.21 -9.14 -11.86
CA GLY A 41 8.45 -10.48 -12.42
C GLY A 41 9.91 -10.78 -12.81
N LYS A 42 10.85 -9.85 -12.55
CA LYS A 42 12.25 -9.94 -12.96
C LYS A 42 13.10 -10.76 -11.98
N ARG A 43 14.11 -11.46 -12.48
CA ARG A 43 15.08 -12.20 -11.65
C ARG A 43 16.02 -11.25 -10.91
N LEU A 44 16.28 -11.53 -9.64
CA LEU A 44 17.06 -10.72 -8.72
C LEU A 44 18.37 -11.40 -8.37
N TYR A 45 19.44 -10.62 -8.27
CA TYR A 45 20.77 -11.11 -7.99
C TYR A 45 21.46 -10.22 -6.95
N LEU A 46 22.18 -10.82 -6.00
CA LEU A 46 23.22 -10.16 -5.20
C LEU A 46 24.50 -10.18 -6.02
N SER A 47 25.12 -9.02 -6.25
CA SER A 47 26.35 -8.94 -7.04
C SER A 47 27.38 -8.02 -6.42
N ASP A 48 28.65 -8.39 -6.58
CA ASP A 48 29.82 -7.59 -6.19
C ASP A 48 30.98 -7.90 -7.14
N SER A 49 32.04 -7.10 -7.11
CA SER A 49 33.20 -7.28 -7.97
C SER A 49 34.51 -7.08 -7.21
N THR A 50 35.47 -7.96 -7.46
CA THR A 50 36.82 -7.88 -6.86
C THR A 50 37.88 -8.30 -7.87
N THR A 51 39.12 -7.84 -7.70
CA THR A 51 40.26 -8.26 -8.53
C THR A 51 40.92 -9.55 -8.02
N ASP A 52 40.67 -9.92 -6.76
CA ASP A 52 41.26 -11.11 -6.12
C ASP A 52 40.36 -12.36 -6.30
N PRO A 53 40.85 -13.44 -6.93
CA PRO A 53 40.14 -14.72 -7.03
C PRO A 53 39.76 -15.37 -5.69
N ALA A 54 40.55 -15.19 -4.63
CA ALA A 54 40.25 -15.74 -3.31
C ALA A 54 39.09 -14.97 -2.66
N GLU A 55 39.14 -13.64 -2.74
CA GLU A 55 38.05 -12.78 -2.28
C GLU A 55 36.73 -13.03 -3.04
N ALA A 56 36.79 -13.28 -4.36
CA ALA A 56 35.61 -13.59 -5.15
C ALA A 56 34.89 -14.87 -4.65
N LYS A 57 35.66 -15.87 -4.18
CA LYS A 57 35.10 -17.08 -3.54
C LYS A 57 34.47 -16.77 -2.18
N ARG A 58 35.11 -15.91 -1.36
CA ARG A 58 34.58 -15.48 -0.06
C ARG A 58 33.27 -14.71 -0.21
N ILE A 59 33.22 -13.74 -1.13
CA ILE A 59 32.00 -12.99 -1.48
C ILE A 59 30.88 -13.93 -1.91
N ARG A 60 31.18 -14.92 -2.78
CA ARG A 60 30.19 -15.91 -3.22
C ARG A 60 29.67 -16.75 -2.07
N ALA A 61 30.53 -17.20 -1.16
CA ALA A 61 30.14 -17.97 0.02
C ALA A 61 29.26 -17.13 0.95
N LYS A 62 29.63 -15.87 1.19
CA LYS A 62 28.84 -14.89 1.97
C LYS A 62 27.46 -14.68 1.37
N PHE A 63 27.37 -14.42 0.06
CA PHE A 63 26.08 -14.24 -0.62
C PHE A 63 25.23 -15.51 -0.62
N ARG A 64 25.84 -16.69 -0.71
CA ARG A 64 25.11 -17.96 -0.57
C ARG A 64 24.54 -18.15 0.83
N ALA A 65 25.33 -17.89 1.87
CA ALA A 65 24.88 -17.95 3.25
C ALA A 65 23.71 -16.97 3.49
N GLN A 66 23.86 -15.73 3.02
CA GLN A 66 22.83 -14.70 3.12
C GLN A 66 21.54 -15.08 2.38
N VAL A 67 21.64 -15.63 1.17
CA VAL A 67 20.47 -16.11 0.41
C VAL A 67 19.84 -17.34 1.06
N ALA A 68 20.64 -18.25 1.63
CA ALA A 68 20.12 -19.43 2.33
C ALA A 68 19.38 -19.04 3.61
N GLU A 69 19.93 -18.11 4.40
CA GLU A 69 19.29 -17.53 5.58
C GLU A 69 18.01 -16.76 5.24
N GLN A 70 18.02 -16.00 4.14
CA GLN A 70 16.81 -15.34 3.64
C GLN A 70 15.77 -16.34 3.12
N ARG A 71 16.19 -17.47 2.54
CA ARG A 71 15.30 -18.50 1.98
C ARG A 71 14.79 -19.52 2.99
N SER A 72 15.40 -19.62 4.17
CA SER A 72 14.94 -20.51 5.24
C SER A 72 13.69 -19.94 5.92
N ALA A 73 12.61 -19.77 5.15
CA ALA A 73 11.29 -19.57 5.72
C ALA A 73 10.87 -20.90 6.36
N ARG A 74 10.64 -20.91 7.68
CA ARG A 74 10.10 -22.11 8.36
C ARG A 74 8.69 -22.43 7.86
N THR A 75 8.00 -21.43 7.29
CA THR A 75 6.61 -21.55 6.82
C THR A 75 6.45 -21.02 5.39
N LYS A 76 5.58 -21.66 4.59
CA LYS A 76 5.17 -21.18 3.26
C LYS A 76 4.09 -20.08 3.30
N ALA A 77 3.89 -19.45 4.46
CA ALA A 77 2.85 -18.46 4.67
C ALA A 77 3.01 -17.29 3.67
N THR A 78 1.91 -16.93 3.00
CA THR A 78 1.89 -15.76 2.13
C THR A 78 1.85 -14.49 2.99
N PHE A 79 2.35 -13.40 2.45
CA PHE A 79 2.34 -12.13 3.17
C PHE A 79 0.91 -11.62 3.43
N ARG A 80 -0.05 -11.94 2.55
CA ARG A 80 -1.45 -11.65 2.81
C ARG A 80 -1.95 -12.37 4.07
N HIS A 81 -1.65 -13.66 4.19
CA HIS A 81 -2.01 -14.40 5.41
C HIS A 81 -1.32 -13.82 6.64
N THR A 82 -0.05 -13.46 6.54
CA THR A 82 0.70 -12.81 7.62
C THR A 82 0.06 -11.52 8.12
N ILE A 83 -0.30 -10.61 7.22
CA ILE A 83 -0.91 -9.34 7.62
C ILE A 83 -2.32 -9.55 8.17
N ASP A 84 -3.09 -10.49 7.62
CA ASP A 84 -4.43 -10.82 8.09
C ASP A 84 -4.40 -11.41 9.51
N GLU A 85 -3.48 -12.34 9.81
CA GLU A 85 -3.30 -12.85 11.18
C GLU A 85 -2.81 -11.77 12.15
N TRP A 86 -1.91 -10.89 11.69
CA TRP A 86 -1.43 -9.79 12.53
C TRP A 86 -2.56 -8.83 12.90
N LEU A 87 -3.44 -8.49 11.95
CA LEU A 87 -4.59 -7.63 12.20
C LEU A 87 -5.64 -8.25 13.15
N LYS A 88 -5.67 -9.57 13.34
CA LYS A 88 -6.55 -10.22 14.33
C LYS A 88 -6.10 -9.98 15.76
N VAL A 89 -4.78 -9.96 15.99
CA VAL A 89 -4.19 -9.83 17.33
C VAL A 89 -3.75 -8.41 17.66
N HIS A 90 -3.64 -7.54 16.64
CA HIS A 90 -3.21 -6.17 16.83
C HIS A 90 -4.35 -5.31 17.38
N GLU A 91 -4.23 -4.91 18.65
CA GLU A 91 -5.18 -4.01 19.30
C GLU A 91 -5.05 -2.58 18.76
N ILE A 92 -6.00 -2.17 17.94
CA ILE A 92 -6.08 -0.83 17.35
C ILE A 92 -7.51 -0.33 17.38
N GLU A 93 -7.68 1.00 17.38
CA GLU A 93 -8.98 1.65 17.25
C GLU A 93 -9.66 1.24 15.93
N GLU A 94 -10.98 1.05 15.96
CA GLU A 94 -11.79 0.60 14.82
C GLU A 94 -11.60 1.45 13.56
N THR A 95 -11.50 2.78 13.68
CA THR A 95 -11.25 3.66 12.53
C THR A 95 -9.86 3.49 11.90
N THR A 96 -8.88 3.19 12.74
CA THR A 96 -7.53 2.85 12.30
C THR A 96 -7.53 1.49 11.60
N ARG A 97 -8.29 0.52 12.12
CA ARG A 97 -8.49 -0.79 11.48
C ARG A 97 -9.10 -0.67 10.08
N GLN A 98 -10.17 0.12 9.94
CA GLN A 98 -10.78 0.38 8.62
C GLN A 98 -9.78 0.98 7.62
N SER A 99 -8.94 1.90 8.10
CA SER A 99 -7.86 2.48 7.27
C SER A 99 -6.83 1.42 6.87
N TYR A 100 -6.46 0.53 7.80
CA TYR A 100 -5.52 -0.57 7.53
C TYR A 100 -6.11 -1.54 6.50
N ASP A 101 -7.34 -2.01 6.69
CA ASP A 101 -8.00 -2.93 5.75
C ASP A 101 -8.09 -2.31 4.34
N MET A 102 -8.39 -1.02 4.25
CA MET A 102 -8.35 -0.28 2.99
C MET A 102 -6.94 -0.33 2.36
N TYR A 103 -5.87 -0.04 3.11
CA TYR A 103 -4.50 -0.08 2.58
C TYR A 103 -4.07 -1.50 2.19
N VAL A 104 -4.46 -2.52 2.95
CA VAL A 104 -4.21 -3.92 2.63
C VAL A 104 -4.89 -4.28 1.31
N ARG A 105 -6.18 -3.98 1.18
CA ARG A 105 -6.98 -4.31 -0.01
C ARG A 105 -6.47 -3.61 -1.26
N LEU A 106 -6.14 -2.33 -1.15
CA LEU A 106 -5.86 -1.48 -2.31
C LEU A 106 -4.41 -1.51 -2.78
N TYR A 107 -3.45 -1.70 -1.88
CA TYR A 107 -2.03 -1.53 -2.20
C TYR A 107 -1.19 -2.75 -1.85
N ILE A 108 -1.29 -3.24 -0.61
CA ILE A 108 -0.38 -4.28 -0.10
C ILE A 108 -0.74 -5.65 -0.70
N GLY A 109 -2.01 -6.03 -0.64
CA GLY A 109 -2.52 -7.31 -1.14
C GLY A 109 -2.23 -7.51 -2.63
N PRO A 110 -2.58 -6.55 -3.51
CA PRO A 110 -2.24 -6.58 -4.93
C PRO A 110 -0.75 -6.78 -5.25
N ALA A 111 0.14 -6.05 -4.55
CA ALA A 111 1.56 -6.06 -4.87
C ALA A 111 2.35 -7.20 -4.20
N LEU A 112 2.07 -7.47 -2.92
CA LEU A 112 2.88 -8.34 -2.08
C LEU A 112 2.12 -9.56 -1.56
N GLY A 113 0.78 -9.56 -1.62
CA GLY A 113 -0.06 -10.51 -0.91
C GLY A 113 0.17 -11.98 -1.30
N LYS A 114 0.46 -12.27 -2.57
CA LYS A 114 0.74 -13.63 -3.07
C LYS A 114 2.15 -14.13 -2.75
N SER A 115 3.07 -13.23 -2.36
CA SER A 115 4.46 -13.58 -2.09
C SER A 115 4.59 -14.28 -0.74
N PRO A 116 5.39 -15.35 -0.62
CA PRO A 116 5.77 -15.88 0.68
C PRO A 116 6.44 -14.80 1.53
N ALA A 117 6.08 -14.69 2.82
CA ALA A 117 6.61 -13.65 3.71
C ALA A 117 8.14 -13.67 3.77
N GLY A 118 8.75 -14.86 3.80
CA GLY A 118 10.22 -15.01 3.80
C GLY A 118 10.91 -14.59 2.51
N LYS A 119 10.18 -14.37 1.40
CA LYS A 119 10.76 -13.84 0.15
C LYS A 119 10.69 -12.31 0.06
N ILE A 120 10.04 -11.65 1.02
CA ILE A 120 10.04 -10.20 1.08
C ILE A 120 11.43 -9.76 1.52
N THR A 121 12.04 -8.87 0.75
CA THR A 121 13.37 -8.31 1.04
C THR A 121 13.29 -6.80 1.08
N ALA A 122 14.29 -6.15 1.70
CA ALA A 122 14.36 -4.69 1.77
C ALA A 122 14.24 -4.04 0.38
N ARG A 123 14.92 -4.64 -0.62
CA ARG A 123 14.89 -4.20 -2.02
C ARG A 123 13.48 -4.27 -2.62
N VAL A 124 12.71 -5.33 -2.34
CA VAL A 124 11.32 -5.48 -2.81
C VAL A 124 10.44 -4.39 -2.18
N LEU A 125 10.63 -4.11 -0.90
CA LEU A 125 9.90 -3.04 -0.21
C LEU A 125 10.25 -1.66 -0.80
N GLU A 126 11.52 -1.39 -1.06
CA GLU A 126 11.96 -0.12 -1.67
C GLU A 126 11.41 0.08 -3.08
N GLN A 127 11.40 -0.98 -3.90
CA GLN A 127 10.77 -0.95 -5.23
C GLN A 127 9.26 -0.71 -5.13
N PHE A 128 8.60 -1.36 -4.17
CA PHE A 128 7.19 -1.13 -3.90
C PHE A 128 6.92 0.34 -3.52
N TYR A 129 7.71 0.92 -2.62
CA TYR A 129 7.58 2.34 -2.25
C TYR A 129 7.86 3.26 -3.43
N ALA A 130 8.86 2.95 -4.27
CA ALA A 130 9.14 3.71 -5.49
C ALA A 130 7.98 3.64 -6.49
N HIS A 131 7.31 2.49 -6.59
CA HIS A 131 6.11 2.32 -7.40
C HIS A 131 4.96 3.18 -6.88
N LEU A 132 4.68 3.13 -5.57
CA LEU A 132 3.63 3.95 -4.96
C LEU A 132 3.88 5.46 -5.09
N ARG A 133 5.14 5.90 -5.16
CA ARG A 133 5.50 7.30 -5.48
C ARG A 133 5.23 7.68 -6.92
N ARG A 134 5.16 6.71 -7.84
CA ARG A 134 4.84 6.92 -9.26
C ARG A 134 3.33 6.85 -9.50
N CYS A 135 2.70 5.78 -9.03
CA CYS A 135 1.30 5.52 -9.31
C CYS A 135 0.62 4.71 -8.19
N ALA A 136 -0.47 5.24 -7.66
CA ALA A 136 -1.33 4.61 -6.66
C ALA A 136 -2.07 3.38 -7.19
N ARG A 137 -2.25 3.28 -8.52
CA ARG A 137 -2.84 2.10 -9.18
C ARG A 137 -1.86 0.96 -9.39
N LEU A 138 -0.58 1.15 -9.03
CA LEU A 138 0.48 0.15 -9.25
C LEU A 138 0.61 -0.25 -10.74
N CYS A 139 0.38 0.68 -11.66
CA CYS A 139 0.46 0.41 -13.10
C CYS A 139 1.89 0.05 -13.54
N ASP A 140 2.00 -0.78 -14.56
CA ASP A 140 3.28 -1.14 -15.18
C ASP A 140 3.90 0.01 -16.01
N GLY A 141 3.12 1.07 -16.26
CA GLY A 141 3.50 2.27 -17.00
C GLY A 141 3.03 2.26 -18.45
N LYS A 142 2.37 1.19 -18.91
CA LYS A 142 1.70 1.19 -20.21
C LYS A 142 0.39 1.98 -20.12
N PRO A 143 0.01 2.71 -21.19
CA PRO A 143 -1.30 3.34 -21.26
C PRO A 143 -2.41 2.28 -21.19
N PHE A 144 -3.35 2.45 -20.27
CA PHE A 144 -4.57 1.65 -20.19
C PHE A 144 -5.76 2.54 -19.83
N VAL A 145 -6.98 2.03 -19.99
CA VAL A 145 -8.21 2.75 -19.64
C VAL A 145 -8.71 2.27 -18.27
N GLU A 146 -9.00 3.20 -17.38
CA GLU A 146 -9.65 2.90 -16.10
C GLU A 146 -11.14 2.66 -16.33
N HIS A 147 -11.51 1.38 -16.42
CA HIS A 147 -12.91 0.99 -16.56
C HIS A 147 -13.68 1.24 -15.26
N VAL A 148 -14.80 1.96 -15.39
CA VAL A 148 -15.75 2.22 -14.29
C VAL A 148 -16.76 1.08 -14.16
N GLN A 149 -16.90 0.26 -15.20
CA GLN A 149 -17.82 -0.88 -15.25
C GLN A 149 -17.08 -2.19 -15.49
N GLU A 150 -17.60 -3.26 -14.90
CA GLU A 150 -17.14 -4.63 -15.16
C GLU A 150 -17.82 -5.22 -16.41
N GLY A 151 -17.12 -6.12 -17.09
CA GLY A 151 -17.60 -6.79 -18.31
C GLY A 151 -17.40 -6.00 -19.61
N PRO A 152 -17.70 -6.61 -20.78
CA PRO A 152 -17.55 -5.97 -22.07
C PRO A 152 -18.47 -4.73 -22.20
N HIS A 153 -17.88 -3.56 -22.50
CA HIS A 153 -18.63 -2.33 -22.77
C HIS A 153 -17.83 -1.41 -23.69
N GLU A 154 -18.52 -0.52 -24.39
CA GLU A 154 -17.89 0.62 -25.03
C GLU A 154 -17.54 1.64 -23.95
N CYS A 155 -16.29 2.13 -23.94
CA CYS A 155 -15.76 3.02 -22.89
C CYS A 155 -16.63 4.26 -22.64
N ARG A 156 -17.46 4.64 -23.62
CA ARG A 156 -18.54 5.60 -23.48
C ARG A 156 -19.88 4.90 -23.69
N THR A 157 -20.59 4.61 -22.62
CA THR A 157 -21.93 4.01 -22.68
C THR A 157 -22.95 4.90 -21.98
N VAL A 158 -24.09 5.14 -22.61
CA VAL A 158 -25.23 5.85 -21.99
C VAL A 158 -26.15 4.84 -21.31
N LYS A 159 -26.35 4.96 -19.99
CA LYS A 159 -27.35 4.18 -19.24
C LYS A 159 -28.65 4.98 -19.07
N HIS A 160 -29.73 4.46 -19.64
CA HIS A 160 -31.08 4.99 -19.41
C HIS A 160 -31.65 4.50 -18.07
N ARG A 161 -32.40 5.36 -17.36
CA ARG A 161 -32.87 5.16 -15.96
C ARG A 161 -34.01 4.13 -15.76
N ARG A 162 -34.25 3.17 -16.67
CA ARG A 162 -35.46 2.31 -16.62
C ARG A 162 -35.36 1.09 -15.68
N PRO A 163 -36.50 0.56 -15.18
CA PRO A 163 -36.56 -0.72 -14.46
C PRO A 163 -36.18 -1.90 -15.38
N PRO A 164 -35.50 -2.94 -14.88
CA PRO A 164 -35.13 -4.11 -15.69
C PRO A 164 -36.37 -4.93 -16.08
N GLY A 165 -36.52 -5.28 -17.37
CA GLY A 165 -37.49 -6.30 -17.82
C GLY A 165 -38.13 -6.16 -19.21
N ARG A 166 -38.08 -5.01 -19.89
CA ARG A 166 -38.63 -4.90 -21.26
C ARG A 166 -37.92 -3.84 -22.11
N MET A 167 -37.19 -4.27 -23.15
CA MET A 167 -36.69 -3.37 -24.18
C MET A 167 -37.80 -3.05 -25.19
N PRO A 168 -37.93 -1.79 -25.66
CA PRO A 168 -38.79 -1.48 -26.81
C PRO A 168 -38.21 -2.08 -28.10
N ALA A 169 -39.07 -2.62 -28.95
CA ALA A 169 -38.70 -3.34 -30.19
C ALA A 169 -37.95 -2.47 -31.23
N ALA A 170 -37.99 -1.15 -31.12
CA ALA A 170 -37.40 -0.20 -32.08
C ALA A 170 -36.22 0.61 -31.50
N GLY A 171 -35.69 0.22 -30.33
CA GLY A 171 -34.70 1.05 -29.61
C GLY A 171 -35.33 2.28 -28.94
N TYR A 172 -34.48 3.18 -28.42
CA TYR A 172 -34.93 4.42 -27.79
C TYR A 172 -35.08 5.53 -28.84
N PRO A 173 -36.18 6.30 -28.83
CA PRO A 173 -36.27 7.52 -29.63
C PRO A 173 -35.10 8.46 -29.32
N PRO A 174 -34.56 9.20 -30.31
CA PRO A 174 -33.56 10.23 -30.07
C PRO A 174 -34.06 11.21 -29.00
N HIS A 175 -33.25 11.45 -27.97
CA HIS A 175 -33.55 12.40 -26.90
C HIS A 175 -32.27 12.97 -26.30
N ASP A 176 -32.37 14.11 -25.64
CA ASP A 176 -31.28 14.64 -24.82
C ASP A 176 -31.15 13.82 -23.52
N CYS A 177 -29.99 13.21 -23.35
CA CYS A 177 -29.67 12.36 -22.21
C CYS A 177 -29.58 13.14 -20.89
N ALA A 178 -29.19 14.41 -20.92
CA ALA A 178 -29.15 15.28 -19.75
C ALA A 178 -30.57 15.58 -19.24
N ASP A 179 -31.48 15.94 -20.16
CA ASP A 179 -32.87 16.25 -19.84
C ASP A 179 -33.64 15.04 -19.27
N LYS A 180 -33.33 13.84 -19.76
CA LYS A 180 -33.95 12.59 -19.29
C LYS A 180 -33.26 11.97 -18.09
N GLY A 181 -32.20 12.59 -17.56
CA GLY A 181 -31.44 12.09 -16.41
C GLY A 181 -30.78 10.72 -16.68
N CYS A 182 -30.34 10.50 -17.92
CA CYS A 182 -29.57 9.31 -18.29
C CYS A 182 -28.14 9.44 -17.77
N ARG A 183 -27.56 8.35 -17.28
CA ARG A 183 -26.19 8.34 -16.75
C ARG A 183 -25.23 7.98 -17.87
N VAL A 184 -24.42 8.93 -18.31
CA VAL A 184 -23.27 8.64 -19.18
C VAL A 184 -22.16 8.07 -18.30
N ILE A 185 -21.65 6.90 -18.67
CA ILE A 185 -20.50 6.30 -18.01
C ILE A 185 -19.33 6.39 -18.98
N GLU A 186 -18.34 7.20 -18.62
CA GLU A 186 -17.12 7.41 -19.40
C GLU A 186 -15.94 6.82 -18.63
N CYS A 187 -15.31 5.80 -19.22
CA CYS A 187 -14.07 5.25 -18.74
C CYS A 187 -12.92 6.14 -19.25
N LYS A 188 -12.05 6.57 -18.34
CA LYS A 188 -11.00 7.54 -18.66
C LYS A 188 -9.66 6.84 -18.86
N PRO A 189 -8.78 7.39 -19.72
CA PRO A 189 -7.38 6.95 -19.75
C PRO A 189 -6.77 7.05 -18.35
N HIS A 190 -5.89 6.10 -18.02
CA HIS A 190 -5.20 6.09 -16.75
C HIS A 190 -4.22 7.26 -16.66
N GLU A 191 -4.35 8.04 -15.60
CA GLU A 191 -3.39 9.07 -15.22
C GLU A 191 -2.69 8.66 -13.92
N CYS A 192 -1.36 8.61 -13.96
CA CYS A 192 -0.56 8.23 -12.81
C CYS A 192 -0.70 9.27 -11.70
N THR A 193 -1.36 8.88 -10.61
CA THR A 193 -1.48 9.67 -9.40
C THR A 193 -0.54 9.14 -8.32
N ARG A 194 0.37 9.98 -7.83
CA ARG A 194 1.31 9.59 -6.77
C ARG A 194 0.64 9.50 -5.40
N LEU A 195 1.07 8.57 -4.56
CA LEU A 195 0.73 8.61 -3.13
C LEU A 195 1.63 9.61 -2.38
N SER A 196 1.05 10.24 -1.37
CA SER A 196 1.81 11.11 -0.45
C SER A 196 2.79 10.29 0.39
N ASN A 197 3.94 10.89 0.75
CA ASN A 197 4.95 10.23 1.59
C ASN A 197 4.35 9.77 2.94
N SER A 198 3.42 10.53 3.53
CA SER A 198 2.71 10.14 4.74
C SER A 198 1.91 8.85 4.57
N THR A 199 1.27 8.67 3.40
CA THR A 199 0.50 7.45 3.11
C THR A 199 1.41 6.25 2.94
N ILE A 200 2.50 6.41 2.19
CA ILE A 200 3.49 5.35 1.99
C ILE A 200 4.14 4.96 3.33
N LEU A 201 4.35 5.91 4.24
CA LEU A 201 4.82 5.63 5.59
C LEU A 201 3.83 4.82 6.43
N LYS A 202 2.52 5.11 6.36
CA LYS A 202 1.50 4.28 7.01
C LYS A 202 1.55 2.84 6.49
N ILE A 203 1.62 2.68 5.17
CA ILE A 203 1.78 1.36 4.53
C ILE A 203 3.05 0.66 5.02
N HIS A 204 4.17 1.36 5.12
CA HIS A 204 5.42 0.82 5.65
C HIS A 204 5.27 0.33 7.11
N PHE A 205 4.63 1.11 7.98
CA PHE A 205 4.44 0.72 9.38
C PHE A 205 3.57 -0.54 9.51
N MET A 206 2.53 -0.68 8.68
CA MET A 206 1.74 -1.91 8.63
C MET A 206 2.56 -3.11 8.17
N ILE A 207 3.35 -2.95 7.10
CA ILE A 207 4.22 -4.02 6.59
C ILE A 207 5.25 -4.42 7.65
N SER A 208 5.88 -3.44 8.30
CA SER A 208 6.86 -3.68 9.36
C SER A 208 6.24 -4.38 10.56
N GLY A 209 5.04 -3.97 10.99
CA GLY A 209 4.30 -4.62 12.07
C GLY A 209 3.95 -6.08 11.79
N ALA A 210 3.46 -6.36 10.57
CA ALA A 210 3.15 -7.71 10.12
C ALA A 210 4.41 -8.60 10.03
N LEU A 211 5.53 -8.08 9.51
CA LEU A 211 6.79 -8.83 9.46
C LEU A 211 7.40 -9.05 10.86
N ALA A 212 7.27 -8.07 11.76
CA ALA A 212 7.66 -8.25 13.15
C ALA A 212 6.83 -9.34 13.85
N ALA A 213 5.52 -9.43 13.54
CA ALA A 213 4.68 -10.53 14.02
C ALA A 213 5.12 -11.88 13.43
N ALA A 214 5.39 -11.94 12.12
CA ALA A 214 5.91 -13.14 11.47
C ALA A 214 7.24 -13.62 12.07
N LEU A 215 8.11 -12.68 12.46
CA LEU A 215 9.36 -12.99 13.15
C LEU A 215 9.09 -13.58 14.54
N ARG A 216 8.19 -12.97 15.33
CA ARG A 216 7.79 -13.51 16.65
C ARG A 216 7.12 -14.87 16.55
N TRP A 217 6.40 -15.15 15.47
CA TRP A 217 5.79 -16.46 15.17
C TRP A 217 6.74 -17.42 14.46
N GLU A 218 8.00 -17.04 14.30
CA GLU A 218 9.06 -17.83 13.66
C GLU A 218 8.79 -18.23 12.20
N TRP A 219 7.90 -17.52 11.49
CA TRP A 219 7.62 -17.79 10.08
C TRP A 219 8.73 -17.27 9.15
N ILE A 220 9.45 -16.26 9.62
CA ILE A 220 10.62 -15.66 8.96
C ILE A 220 11.77 -15.54 9.96
N VAL A 221 13.00 -15.40 9.45
CA VAL A 221 14.23 -15.33 10.28
C VAL A 221 14.63 -13.89 10.62
N SER A 222 14.23 -12.91 9.81
CA SER A 222 14.54 -11.50 10.02
C SER A 222 13.42 -10.60 9.47
N ASN A 223 13.34 -9.37 9.99
CA ASN A 223 12.41 -8.36 9.51
C ASN A 223 13.08 -7.45 8.47
N PRO A 224 12.87 -7.65 7.15
CA PRO A 224 13.49 -6.84 6.11
C PRO A 224 13.02 -5.39 6.10
N ALA A 225 11.91 -5.06 6.75
CA ALA A 225 11.40 -3.69 6.81
C ALA A 225 12.24 -2.78 7.72
N GLU A 226 13.00 -3.34 8.67
CA GLU A 226 13.84 -2.54 9.58
C GLU A 226 15.01 -1.86 8.85
N VAL A 227 15.53 -2.52 7.81
CA VAL A 227 16.67 -2.02 7.02
C VAL A 227 16.26 -1.37 5.69
N ALA A 228 14.99 -1.46 5.32
CA ALA A 228 14.49 -0.89 4.07
C ALA A 228 14.42 0.64 4.12
N GLN A 229 14.82 1.30 3.02
CA GLN A 229 14.69 2.75 2.90
C GLN A 229 13.22 3.15 2.74
N LYS A 230 12.68 3.84 3.75
CA LYS A 230 11.33 4.40 3.76
C LYS A 230 11.32 5.89 3.42
N PRO A 231 10.20 6.45 2.90
CA PRO A 231 10.08 7.88 2.72
C PRO A 231 10.32 8.64 4.02
N ARG A 232 10.87 9.85 3.94
CA ARG A 232 10.96 10.72 5.12
C ARG A 232 9.57 11.16 5.55
N GLN A 233 9.36 11.25 6.86
CA GLN A 233 8.16 11.87 7.41
C GLN A 233 8.16 13.34 6.97
N PRO A 234 7.12 13.79 6.24
CA PRO A 234 7.02 15.20 5.90
C PRO A 234 6.86 16.00 7.19
N ILE A 235 7.61 17.10 7.28
CA ILE A 235 7.50 18.03 8.39
C ILE A 235 6.14 18.73 8.25
N PRO A 236 5.27 18.70 9.27
CA PRO A 236 4.04 19.46 9.25
C PRO A 236 4.36 20.95 9.06
N GLN A 237 3.76 21.57 8.05
CA GLN A 237 3.85 23.02 7.82
C GLN A 237 2.46 23.63 8.02
N PRO A 238 1.96 23.72 9.27
CA PRO A 238 0.72 24.41 9.53
C PRO A 238 0.91 25.91 9.24
N ASN A 239 -0.06 26.50 8.54
CA ASN A 239 -0.15 27.94 8.35
C ASN A 239 -1.37 28.46 9.12
N PRO A 240 -1.25 28.73 10.44
CA PRO A 240 -2.37 29.21 11.23
C PRO A 240 -2.77 30.63 10.81
N PRO A 241 -4.06 30.98 10.88
CA PRO A 241 -4.52 32.34 10.57
C PRO A 241 -3.98 33.34 11.62
N THR A 242 -3.78 34.59 11.21
CA THR A 242 -3.57 35.69 12.17
C THR A 242 -4.85 35.97 12.97
N VAL A 243 -4.76 36.82 14.00
CA VAL A 243 -5.94 37.20 14.81
C VAL A 243 -6.99 37.88 13.95
N GLU A 244 -6.58 38.75 13.04
CA GLU A 244 -7.46 39.47 12.11
C GLU A 244 -8.13 38.50 11.12
N GLN A 245 -7.35 37.56 10.56
CA GLN A 245 -7.87 36.53 9.66
C GLN A 245 -8.83 35.58 10.38
N ALA A 246 -8.55 35.22 11.64
CA ALA A 246 -9.45 34.41 12.45
C ALA A 246 -10.78 35.13 12.69
N GLY A 247 -10.74 36.43 12.99
CA GLY A 247 -11.95 37.27 13.11
C GLY A 247 -12.77 37.29 11.82
N GLN A 248 -12.11 37.42 10.67
CA GLN A 248 -12.77 37.38 9.35
C GLN A 248 -13.39 36.01 9.06
N ILE A 249 -12.68 34.91 9.36
CA ILE A 249 -13.20 33.54 9.21
C ILE A 249 -14.45 33.34 10.07
N LEU A 250 -14.42 33.83 11.31
CA LEU A 250 -15.55 33.73 12.23
C LEU A 250 -16.76 34.53 11.72
N ALA A 251 -16.56 35.78 11.29
CA ALA A 251 -17.63 36.61 10.74
C ALA A 251 -18.28 35.95 9.52
N ALA A 252 -17.47 35.45 8.58
CA ALA A 252 -17.96 34.74 7.39
C ALA A 252 -18.71 33.44 7.74
N ALA A 253 -18.35 32.76 8.83
CA ALA A 253 -19.07 31.57 9.29
C ALA A 253 -20.48 31.91 9.80
N TRP A 254 -20.63 33.00 10.55
CA TRP A 254 -21.93 33.49 11.02
C TRP A 254 -22.82 34.02 9.89
N GLU A 255 -22.24 34.61 8.84
CA GLU A 255 -22.98 35.04 7.65
C GLU A 255 -23.59 33.86 6.87
N GLN A 256 -22.98 32.67 6.95
CA GLN A 256 -23.52 31.48 6.29
C GLN A 256 -24.71 30.90 7.04
N ASP A 257 -24.55 30.59 8.34
CA ASP A 257 -25.61 30.12 9.23
C ASP A 257 -25.13 30.06 10.70
N GLU A 258 -26.08 30.00 11.63
CA GLU A 258 -25.82 29.96 13.07
C GLU A 258 -25.05 28.71 13.51
N ASP A 259 -25.26 27.56 12.86
CA ASP A 259 -24.61 26.30 13.22
C ASP A 259 -23.12 26.35 12.89
N ARG A 260 -22.75 26.85 11.70
CA ARG A 260 -21.37 27.06 11.28
C ARG A 260 -20.68 28.12 12.14
N GLY A 261 -21.35 29.24 12.39
CA GLY A 261 -20.86 30.30 13.28
C GLY A 261 -20.51 29.76 14.67
N THR A 262 -21.43 29.02 15.28
CA THR A 262 -21.25 28.38 16.58
C THR A 262 -20.12 27.35 16.57
N LEU A 263 -20.04 26.49 15.56
CA LEU A 263 -19.01 25.47 15.43
C LEU A 263 -17.60 26.09 15.37
N VAL A 264 -17.41 27.09 14.50
CA VAL A 264 -16.11 27.76 14.31
C VAL A 264 -15.72 28.50 15.58
N TRP A 265 -16.66 29.23 16.20
CA TRP A 265 -16.43 29.92 17.46
C TRP A 265 -15.98 28.97 18.57
N LEU A 266 -16.68 27.85 18.76
CA LEU A 266 -16.33 26.86 19.77
C LEU A 266 -14.93 26.28 19.54
N VAL A 267 -14.59 25.91 18.31
CA VAL A 267 -13.25 25.40 17.98
C VAL A 267 -12.18 26.45 18.30
N MET A 268 -12.39 27.72 17.96
CA MET A 268 -11.42 28.79 18.22
C MET A 268 -11.23 29.09 19.71
N VAL A 269 -12.31 29.12 20.49
CA VAL A 269 -12.25 29.49 21.93
C VAL A 269 -11.78 28.31 22.79
N THR A 270 -12.16 27.09 22.44
CA THR A 270 -11.86 25.90 23.26
C THR A 270 -10.61 25.15 22.83
N GLY A 271 -10.16 25.33 21.57
CA GLY A 271 -9.05 24.58 21.00
C GLY A 271 -9.33 23.09 20.78
N LEU A 272 -10.59 22.65 20.90
CA LEU A 272 -10.97 21.25 20.74
C LEU A 272 -10.89 20.80 19.28
N ARG A 273 -10.59 19.51 19.08
CA ARG A 273 -10.61 18.92 17.73
C ARG A 273 -12.04 18.90 17.22
N ARG A 274 -12.24 19.07 15.91
CA ARG A 274 -13.57 19.04 15.27
C ARG A 274 -14.43 17.86 15.73
N ALA A 275 -13.85 16.65 15.79
CA ALA A 275 -14.58 15.45 16.23
C ALA A 275 -14.98 15.51 17.72
N GLU A 276 -14.20 16.16 18.58
CA GLU A 276 -14.51 16.34 20.00
C GLU A 276 -15.65 17.34 20.17
N VAL A 277 -15.65 18.45 19.42
CA VAL A 277 -16.75 19.44 19.42
C VAL A 277 -18.06 18.79 18.99
N LEU A 278 -18.04 18.02 17.90
CA LEU A 278 -19.22 17.28 17.43
C LEU A 278 -19.65 16.14 18.38
N GLY A 279 -18.77 15.70 19.28
CA GLY A 279 -19.05 14.68 20.28
C GLY A 279 -19.58 15.21 21.61
N LEU A 280 -19.70 16.54 21.77
CA LEU A 280 -20.18 17.17 23.00
C LEU A 280 -21.64 16.81 23.27
N ARG A 281 -21.98 16.70 24.56
CA ARG A 281 -23.36 16.50 25.04
C ARG A 281 -23.63 17.46 26.18
N TRP A 282 -24.89 17.86 26.34
CA TRP A 282 -25.34 18.69 27.46
C TRP A 282 -24.95 18.11 28.84
N SER A 283 -24.96 16.78 28.97
CA SER A 283 -24.53 16.08 30.19
C SER A 283 -23.06 16.25 30.55
N HIS A 284 -22.22 16.73 29.63
CA HIS A 284 -20.80 16.96 29.87
C HIS A 284 -20.51 18.38 30.36
N PHE A 285 -21.53 19.25 30.41
CA PHE A 285 -21.39 20.63 30.82
C PHE A 285 -21.87 20.83 32.25
N ASP A 286 -20.97 21.24 33.13
CA ASP A 286 -21.32 21.67 34.47
C ASP A 286 -21.31 23.20 34.52
N LEU A 287 -22.51 23.78 34.42
CA LEU A 287 -22.72 25.23 34.51
C LEU A 287 -22.30 25.82 35.84
N LYS A 288 -22.45 25.07 36.95
CA LYS A 288 -22.13 25.56 38.29
C LYS A 288 -20.62 25.55 38.52
N GLY A 289 -19.97 24.45 38.13
CA GLY A 289 -18.51 24.31 38.17
C GLY A 289 -17.79 25.06 37.05
N ARG A 290 -18.51 25.56 36.03
CA ARG A 290 -17.96 26.16 34.80
C ARG A 290 -16.96 25.24 34.09
N THR A 291 -17.26 23.94 34.06
CA THR A 291 -16.38 22.94 33.43
C THR A 291 -17.06 22.23 32.26
N LEU A 292 -16.26 21.93 31.24
CA LEU A 292 -16.66 21.13 30.08
C LEU A 292 -15.84 19.84 30.05
N LYS A 293 -16.50 18.68 30.12
CA LYS A 293 -15.84 17.37 30.04
C LYS A 293 -15.79 16.88 28.60
N VAL A 294 -14.59 16.67 28.07
CA VAL A 294 -14.38 16.13 26.72
C VAL A 294 -14.11 14.63 26.82
N GLN A 295 -15.12 13.82 26.55
CA GLN A 295 -15.07 12.36 26.77
C GLN A 295 -15.37 11.53 25.52
N ARG A 296 -15.71 12.18 24.39
CA ARG A 296 -16.16 11.51 23.16
C ARG A 296 -15.62 12.22 21.93
N ASN A 297 -15.48 11.46 20.86
CA ASN A 297 -15.21 11.93 19.52
C ASN A 297 -16.28 11.41 18.56
N TYR A 298 -16.73 12.27 17.64
CA TYR A 298 -17.60 11.86 16.54
C TYR A 298 -16.76 11.18 15.45
N LEU A 299 -17.16 9.97 15.07
CA LEU A 299 -16.52 9.20 14.02
C LEU A 299 -17.43 9.15 12.79
N PHE A 300 -16.91 9.60 11.65
CA PHE A 300 -17.58 9.47 10.36
C PHE A 300 -16.92 8.34 9.58
N SER A 301 -17.52 7.15 9.56
CA SER A 301 -17.08 6.06 8.69
C SER A 301 -17.75 6.20 7.33
N HIS A 302 -16.97 6.53 6.30
CA HIS A 302 -17.42 6.37 4.92
C HIS A 302 -17.22 4.90 4.55
N GLU A 303 -18.28 4.16 4.24
CA GLU A 303 -18.13 2.81 3.68
C GLU A 303 -17.32 2.92 2.38
N PRO A 304 -16.17 2.25 2.25
CA PRO A 304 -15.39 2.35 1.03
C PRO A 304 -16.18 1.74 -0.12
N SER A 305 -16.28 2.46 -1.24
CA SER A 305 -16.93 1.94 -2.45
C SER A 305 -16.37 0.55 -2.79
N ARG A 306 -17.28 -0.43 -2.88
CA ARG A 306 -16.98 -1.83 -3.22
C ARG A 306 -16.36 -1.95 -4.62
N ASP A 307 -16.58 -0.95 -5.47
CA ASP A 307 -16.22 -0.94 -6.89
C ASP A 307 -14.79 -0.44 -7.15
N ARG A 308 -13.78 -1.19 -6.69
CA ARG A 308 -12.41 -0.96 -7.20
C ARG A 308 -11.83 -2.26 -7.75
N PRO A 309 -12.10 -2.59 -9.03
CA PRO A 309 -11.55 -3.79 -9.64
C PRO A 309 -10.01 -3.68 -9.72
N TYR A 310 -9.34 -4.76 -9.31
CA TYR A 310 -7.92 -4.98 -9.50
C TYR A 310 -7.73 -5.63 -10.87
N HIS A 311 -7.01 -4.97 -11.78
CA HIS A 311 -6.61 -5.55 -13.07
C HIS A 311 -5.16 -6.05 -12.96
N PRO A 312 -4.93 -7.36 -12.82
CA PRO A 312 -3.58 -7.93 -12.77
C PRO A 312 -2.83 -7.92 -14.11
N ASP A 313 -3.52 -7.70 -15.23
CA ASP A 313 -2.99 -7.95 -16.59
C ASP A 313 -3.04 -6.70 -17.50
N ALA A 314 -2.26 -5.67 -17.16
CA ALA A 314 -1.87 -4.58 -18.08
C ALA A 314 -0.35 -4.57 -18.27
#